data_AF-A0A2K9EDE4-F1
#
_entry.id   AF-A0A2K9EDE4-F1
#
_cell.length_a   1.000
_cell.length_b   1.000
_cell.length_c   1.000
_cell.angle_alpha   90.00
_cell.angle_beta   90.00
_cell.angle_gamma   90.00
#
_symmetry.space_group_name_H-M   'P 1'
#
loop_
_entity.id
_entity.type
_entity.pdbx_description
1 polymer ?
#
loop_
_entity_poly.entity_id
_entity_poly.type
_entity_poly.pdbx_seq_one_letter_code
_entity_poly.pdbx_strand_id
1 'polypeptide(L)'
;MSDAITPDTIKSTRLLAARPERVFRAWSDREERLEWDVPGNDWVIDDFQHDFREDGIETSRFGPEGRPIAESFGRYLIIDPPHRIVSAGVMRSVRSGEVSSATMMTLLRPCRNPR
;
A
#
# COMPACT_ATOMS: atom_id res chain seq x y z
N MET A 1 6.75 -29.78 9.07
CA MET A 1 6.91 -28.38 9.50
C MET A 1 5.54 -27.74 9.42
N SER A 2 5.02 -27.15 10.50
CA SER A 2 3.72 -26.47 10.44
C SER A 2 3.93 -25.06 9.92
N ASP A 3 3.35 -24.75 8.77
CA ASP A 3 3.21 -23.38 8.26
C ASP A 3 2.15 -22.65 9.10
N ALA A 4 2.49 -22.35 10.36
CA ALA A 4 1.58 -21.68 11.26
C ALA A 4 1.50 -20.20 10.89
N ILE A 5 0.37 -19.78 10.33
CA ILE A 5 0.04 -18.38 10.07
C ILE A 5 -0.47 -17.76 11.38
N THR A 6 0.10 -16.62 11.78
CA THR A 6 -0.42 -15.82 12.90
C THR A 6 -1.20 -14.62 12.35
N PRO A 7 -2.54 -14.58 12.49
CA PRO A 7 -3.31 -13.39 12.12
C PRO A 7 -3.16 -12.30 13.19
N ASP A 8 -3.07 -11.05 12.76
CA ASP A 8 -3.08 -9.88 13.62
C ASP A 8 -3.77 -8.69 12.91
N THR A 9 -4.12 -7.65 13.65
CA THR A 9 -4.74 -6.42 13.12
C THR A 9 -4.10 -5.19 13.73
N ILE A 10 -3.51 -4.36 12.87
CA ILE A 10 -2.91 -3.08 13.27
C ILE A 10 -3.85 -1.95 12.85
N LYS A 11 -4.13 -1.02 13.78
CA LYS A 11 -4.87 0.22 13.50
C LYS A 11 -3.97 1.42 13.76
N SER A 12 -3.71 2.19 12.73
CA SER A 12 -3.00 3.48 12.83
C SER A 12 -3.92 4.63 12.44
N THR A 13 -3.68 5.80 13.02
CA THR A 13 -4.44 7.02 12.71
C THR A 13 -3.50 8.21 12.73
N ARG A 14 -3.62 9.07 11.71
CA ARG A 14 -2.84 10.30 11.57
C ARG A 14 -3.77 11.44 11.13
N LEU A 15 -3.64 12.58 11.79
CA LEU A 15 -4.29 13.82 11.37
C LEU A 15 -3.38 14.57 10.38
N LEU A 16 -3.95 15.00 9.26
CA LEU A 16 -3.25 15.74 8.21
C LEU A 16 -3.94 17.09 8.04
N ALA A 17 -3.15 18.17 7.97
CA ALA A 17 -3.65 19.53 7.70
C ALA A 17 -3.95 19.70 6.19
N ALA A 18 -4.82 18.85 5.64
CA ALA A 18 -5.19 18.83 4.24
C ALA A 18 -6.65 18.39 4.08
N ARG A 19 -7.29 18.80 2.98
CA ARG A 19 -8.65 18.35 2.66
C ARG A 19 -8.66 16.86 2.26
N PRO A 20 -9.76 16.12 2.50
CA PRO A 20 -9.85 14.70 2.12
C PRO A 20 -9.49 14.42 0.66
N GLU A 21 -9.87 15.29 -0.27
CA GLU A 21 -9.59 15.14 -1.71
C GLU A 21 -8.09 15.19 -2.00
N ARG A 22 -7.34 16.05 -1.29
CA ARG A 22 -5.88 16.13 -1.44
C ARG A 22 -5.21 14.88 -0.91
N VAL A 23 -5.66 14.40 0.25
CA VAL A 23 -5.12 13.16 0.82
C VAL A 23 -5.44 12.00 -0.11
N PHE A 24 -6.68 11.86 -0.57
CA PHE A 24 -7.07 10.80 -1.51
C PHE A 24 -6.25 10.86 -2.80
N ARG A 25 -6.02 12.05 -3.36
CA ARG A 25 -5.19 12.23 -4.55
C ARG A 25 -3.78 11.67 -4.38
N ALA A 26 -3.16 11.86 -3.21
CA ALA A 26 -1.83 11.32 -2.90
C ALA A 26 -1.78 9.77 -2.95
N TRP A 27 -2.93 9.10 -2.93
CA TRP A 27 -3.04 7.65 -3.08
C TRP A 27 -3.49 7.20 -4.47
N SER A 28 -4.33 7.99 -5.14
CA SER A 28 -4.94 7.63 -6.43
C SER A 28 -4.12 8.08 -7.66
N ASP A 29 -3.30 9.12 -7.49
CA ASP A 29 -2.45 9.66 -8.53
C ASP A 29 -1.10 8.93 -8.49
N ARG A 30 -0.74 8.26 -9.59
CA ARG A 30 0.48 7.43 -9.66
C ARG A 30 1.75 8.23 -9.38
N GLU A 31 1.82 9.46 -9.87
CA GLU A 31 3.01 10.30 -9.70
C GLU A 31 3.13 10.75 -8.25
N GLU A 32 2.03 11.22 -7.65
CA GLU A 32 2.04 11.59 -6.22
C GLU A 32 2.32 10.38 -5.32
N ARG A 33 1.80 9.20 -5.67
CA ARG A 33 2.05 7.97 -4.92
C ARG A 33 3.54 7.64 -4.88
N LEU A 34 4.23 7.73 -6.02
CA LEU A 34 5.67 7.45 -6.12
C LEU A 34 6.54 8.41 -5.31
N GLU A 35 6.10 9.65 -5.09
CA GLU A 35 6.89 10.63 -4.32
C GLU A 35 7.05 10.25 -2.84
N TRP A 36 6.09 9.52 -2.25
CA TRP A 36 6.09 9.24 -0.81
C TRP A 36 6.06 7.74 -0.44
N ASP A 37 5.75 6.83 -1.37
CA ASP A 37 5.70 5.38 -1.09
C ASP A 37 7.08 4.73 -0.95
N VAL A 38 8.16 5.46 -1.24
CA VAL A 38 9.52 4.93 -1.16
C VAL A 38 9.87 4.68 0.32
N PRO A 39 10.18 3.43 0.71
CA PRO A 39 10.72 3.15 2.03
C PRO A 39 12.05 3.89 2.12
N GLY A 40 12.22 4.81 3.07
CA GLY A 40 13.50 5.51 3.24
C GLY A 40 14.69 4.57 3.44
N ASN A 41 15.91 5.14 3.42
CA ASN A 41 17.22 4.46 3.62
C ASN A 41 17.75 3.72 2.39
N ASP A 42 18.20 4.46 1.36
CA ASP A 42 18.85 3.94 0.14
C ASP A 42 18.04 2.89 -0.66
N TRP A 43 16.74 2.79 -0.38
CA TRP A 43 15.82 1.93 -1.10
C TRP A 43 15.13 2.72 -2.21
N VAL A 44 14.85 2.02 -3.30
CA VAL A 44 14.13 2.52 -4.46
C VAL A 44 13.00 1.57 -4.82
N ILE A 45 12.03 2.07 -5.58
CA ILE A 45 11.03 1.27 -6.26
C ILE A 45 11.52 1.09 -7.70
N ASP A 46 12.00 -0.11 -8.03
CA ASP A 46 12.54 -0.43 -9.36
C ASP A 46 11.44 -0.60 -10.42
N ASP A 47 10.27 -1.10 -9.99
CA ASP A 47 9.10 -1.28 -10.84
C ASP A 47 7.83 -0.96 -10.06
N PHE A 48 6.88 -0.27 -10.71
CA PHE A 48 5.62 0.14 -10.09
C PHE A 48 4.46 0.18 -11.11
N GLN A 49 3.50 -0.72 -10.92
CA GLN A 49 2.19 -0.67 -11.58
C GLN A 49 1.12 -0.19 -10.61
N HIS A 50 0.25 0.70 -11.09
CA HIS A 50 -0.79 1.34 -10.30
C HIS A 50 -2.05 1.52 -11.16
N ASP A 51 -2.82 0.45 -11.31
CA ASP A 51 -4.12 0.48 -11.99
C ASP A 51 -5.20 0.84 -10.96
N PHE A 52 -5.32 2.14 -10.66
CA PHE A 52 -6.17 2.64 -9.58
C PHE A 52 -7.66 2.68 -9.95
N ARG A 53 -8.30 1.52 -9.90
CA ARG A 53 -9.74 1.31 -10.06
C ARG A 53 -10.15 0.07 -9.28
N GLU A 54 -11.44 -0.11 -9.00
CA GLU A 54 -11.92 -1.38 -8.45
C GLU A 54 -11.49 -2.54 -9.35
N ASP A 55 -11.05 -3.62 -8.71
CA ASP A 55 -10.44 -4.79 -9.33
C ASP A 55 -9.09 -4.56 -10.04
N GLY A 56 -8.60 -3.32 -10.06
CA GLY A 56 -7.28 -2.97 -10.56
C GLY A 56 -6.16 -3.52 -9.68
N ILE A 57 -4.99 -3.67 -10.28
CA ILE A 57 -3.81 -4.30 -9.68
C ILE A 57 -2.79 -3.22 -9.32
N GLU A 58 -2.17 -3.38 -8.16
CA GLU A 58 -0.97 -2.64 -7.75
C GLU A 58 0.18 -3.63 -7.57
N THR A 59 1.32 -3.36 -8.19
CA THR A 59 2.54 -4.12 -7.97
C THR A 59 3.71 -3.18 -7.73
N SER A 60 4.61 -3.57 -6.83
CA SER A 60 5.88 -2.87 -6.65
C SER A 60 7.01 -3.84 -6.40
N ARG A 61 8.20 -3.54 -6.93
CA ARG A 61 9.45 -4.23 -6.60
C ARG A 61 10.42 -3.22 -6.01
N PHE A 62 10.94 -3.50 -4.83
CA PHE A 62 11.71 -2.52 -4.08
C PHE A 62 12.84 -3.14 -3.23
N GLY A 63 13.82 -2.31 -2.93
CA GLY A 63 15.06 -2.67 -2.24
C GLY A 63 16.18 -1.68 -2.57
N PRO A 64 17.44 -2.00 -2.23
CA PRO A 64 18.59 -1.21 -2.70
C PRO A 64 18.60 -1.05 -4.21
N GLU A 65 19.14 0.06 -4.70
CA GLU A 65 19.22 0.37 -6.14
C GLU A 65 19.82 -0.77 -6.96
N GLY A 66 19.08 -1.23 -7.99
CA GLY A 66 19.47 -2.34 -8.85
C GLY A 66 19.44 -3.72 -8.19
N ARG A 67 18.92 -3.82 -6.96
CA ARG A 67 18.84 -5.05 -6.17
C ARG A 67 17.50 -5.13 -5.41
N PRO A 68 16.38 -5.32 -6.12
CA PRO A 68 15.09 -5.47 -5.46
C PRO A 68 15.08 -6.77 -4.65
N ILE A 69 14.65 -6.70 -3.40
CA ILE A 69 14.60 -7.85 -2.48
C ILE A 69 13.18 -8.20 -2.07
N ALA A 70 12.25 -7.25 -2.17
CA ALA A 70 10.84 -7.40 -1.86
C ALA A 70 9.97 -7.07 -3.07
N GLU A 71 8.86 -7.80 -3.19
CA GLU A 71 7.82 -7.58 -4.18
C GLU A 71 6.47 -7.52 -3.47
N SER A 72 5.69 -6.48 -3.74
CA SER A 72 4.30 -6.37 -3.35
C SER A 72 3.41 -6.66 -4.55
N PHE A 73 2.36 -7.44 -4.32
CA PHE A 73 1.28 -7.65 -5.28
C PHE A 73 -0.05 -7.45 -4.56
N GLY A 74 -0.91 -6.58 -5.07
CA GLY A 74 -2.20 -6.28 -4.50
C GLY A 74 -3.29 -6.00 -5.52
N ARG A 75 -4.53 -6.01 -5.04
CA ARG A 75 -5.73 -5.65 -5.79
C ARG A 75 -6.55 -4.64 -4.99
N TYR A 76 -7.08 -3.63 -5.67
CA TYR A 76 -8.06 -2.72 -5.08
C TYR A 76 -9.43 -3.41 -5.05
N LEU A 77 -10.01 -3.50 -3.87
CA LEU A 77 -11.30 -4.15 -3.62
C LEU A 77 -12.46 -3.14 -3.61
N ILE A 78 -12.23 -1.97 -3.00
CA ILE A 78 -13.24 -0.90 -2.90
C ILE A 78 -12.51 0.43 -3.09
N ILE A 79 -13.07 1.27 -3.97
CA ILE A 79 -12.64 2.66 -4.13
C ILE A 79 -13.87 3.55 -4.07
N ASP A 80 -14.02 4.29 -2.98
CA ASP A 80 -15.12 5.23 -2.74
C ASP A 80 -14.55 6.63 -2.47
N PRO A 81 -14.31 7.43 -3.53
CA PRO A 81 -13.65 8.72 -3.42
C PRO A 81 -14.49 9.77 -2.66
N PRO A 82 -13.86 10.68 -1.91
CA PRO A 82 -12.45 10.72 -1.52
C PRO A 82 -12.21 10.01 -0.17
N HIS A 83 -13.10 9.09 0.23
CA HIS A 83 -13.26 8.72 1.63
C HIS A 83 -12.74 7.34 2.00
N ARG A 84 -12.56 6.43 1.04
CA ARG A 84 -12.18 5.06 1.35
C ARG A 84 -11.46 4.38 0.21
N ILE A 85 -10.38 3.69 0.56
CA ILE A 85 -9.64 2.76 -0.29
C ILE A 85 -9.51 1.46 0.50
N VAL A 86 -9.88 0.34 -0.10
CA VAL A 86 -9.65 -1.01 0.45
C VAL A 86 -8.85 -1.80 -0.57
N SER A 87 -7.73 -2.38 -0.14
CA SER A 87 -6.93 -3.28 -0.95
C SER A 87 -6.56 -4.53 -0.16
N ALA A 88 -6.25 -5.59 -0.90
CA ALA A 88 -5.65 -6.79 -0.34
C ALA A 88 -4.43 -7.17 -1.18
N GLY A 89 -3.36 -7.62 -0.53
CA GLY A 89 -2.14 -7.98 -1.21
C GLY A 89 -1.25 -8.90 -0.39
N VAL A 90 -0.16 -9.30 -1.02
CA VAL A 90 0.90 -10.12 -0.43
C VAL A 90 2.23 -9.44 -0.66
N MET A 91 3.13 -9.64 0.30
CA MET A 91 4.55 -9.32 0.14
C MET A 91 5.32 -10.61 -0.05
N ARG A 92 6.28 -10.62 -0.97
CA ARG A 92 7.11 -11.77 -1.31
C ARG A 92 8.58 -11.39 -1.32
N SER A 93 9.41 -12.38 -0.98
CA SER A 93 10.85 -12.32 -1.24
C SER A 93 11.10 -12.50 -2.73
N VAL A 94 11.82 -11.56 -3.36
CA VAL A 94 12.22 -11.68 -4.77
C VAL A 94 13.12 -12.91 -4.99
N ARG A 95 13.93 -13.28 -3.99
CA ARG A 95 14.90 -14.37 -4.10
C ARG A 95 14.25 -15.75 -3.98
N SER A 96 13.41 -15.96 -2.98
CA SER A 96 12.80 -17.27 -2.70
C SER A 96 11.41 -17.44 -3.30
N GLY A 97 10.73 -16.35 -3.67
CA GLY A 97 9.33 -16.37 -4.09
C GLY A 97 8.34 -16.62 -2.95
N GLU A 98 8.84 -16.87 -1.74
CA GLU A 98 8.02 -17.14 -0.56
C GLU A 98 7.24 -15.89 -0.14
N VAL A 99 5.99 -16.12 0.25
CA VAL A 99 5.12 -15.07 0.80
C VAL A 99 5.56 -14.78 2.23
N SER A 100 6.02 -13.56 2.46
CA SER A 100 6.39 -13.09 3.80
C SER A 100 5.19 -12.55 4.56
N SER A 101 4.18 -12.01 3.86
CA SER A 101 2.96 -11.50 4.49
C SER A 101 1.78 -11.45 3.53
N ALA A 102 0.58 -11.46 4.09
CA ALA A 102 -0.66 -11.10 3.42
C ALA A 102 -1.32 -9.98 4.23
N THR A 103 -1.86 -8.97 3.55
CA THR A 103 -2.40 -7.78 4.21
C THR A 103 -3.66 -7.31 3.51
N MET A 104 -4.68 -6.98 4.30
CA MET A 104 -5.82 -6.19 3.86
C MET A 104 -5.68 -4.81 4.47
N MET A 105 -5.60 -3.78 3.63
CA MET A 105 -5.47 -2.39 4.06
C MET A 105 -6.79 -1.68 3.83
N THR A 106 -7.26 -0.96 4.85
CA THR A 106 -8.32 0.03 4.71
C THR A 106 -7.74 1.39 5.06
N LEU A 107 -7.84 2.31 4.11
CA LEU A 107 -7.33 3.65 4.26
C LEU A 107 -8.45 4.66 4.02
N LEU A 108 -8.39 5.74 4.82
CA LEU A 108 -9.30 6.88 4.86
C LEU A 108 -10.62 6.55 5.55
N ARG A 109 -10.90 7.35 6.57
CA ARG A 109 -12.21 7.62 7.13
C ARG A 109 -12.21 9.10 7.50
N PRO A 110 -13.29 9.85 7.22
CA PRO A 110 -13.37 11.21 7.72
C PRO A 110 -13.27 11.21 9.25
N CYS A 111 -12.33 11.99 9.79
CA CYS A 111 -12.36 12.30 11.21
C CYS A 111 -13.65 13.07 11.49
N ARG A 112 -14.59 12.45 12.23
CA ARG A 112 -15.58 13.25 12.96
C ARG A 112 -14.78 14.07 13.97
N ASN A 113 -14.78 15.39 13.80
CA ASN A 113 -14.21 16.29 14.78
C ASN A 113 -14.87 15.97 16.13
N PRO A 114 -14.12 15.68 17.21
CA PRO A 114 -14.70 15.66 18.54
C PRO A 114 -15.21 17.08 18.80
N ARG A 115 -16.50 17.22 19.09
CA ARG A 115 -17.07 18.49 19.57
C ARG A 115 -16.56 18.78 20.97
#